data_AF-A0AA36F6W3-F1
#
_entry.id   AF-A0AA36F6W3-F1
#
_cell.length_a   1.000
_cell.length_b   1.000
_cell.length_c   1.000
_cell.angle_alpha   90.00
_cell.angle_beta   90.00
_cell.angle_gamma   90.00
#
_symmetry.space_group_name_H-M   'P 1'
#
loop_
_entity.id
_entity.type
_entity.pdbx_description
1 polymer ?
#
loop_
_entity_poly.entity_id
_entity_poly.type
_entity_poly.pdbx_seq_one_letter_code
_entity_poly.pdbx_strand_id
1 'polypeptide(L)'
;MRSSATQSARTKTENSEEIEHLISKKRVARIAFKNHPKRSNKKCLKQEVQMYQRRLREIQNSWWQAKAVELQGYADQGNMHRFYTGTKKIFSPIRSSTGALKTADGQILTTEEIMHHWKEHFHLLLNNQSQTPEDLLRNTLQRPVKLWMAFPPSFQEFMKTIE
;
A
#
# COMPACT_ATOMS: atom_id res chain seq x y z
N MET A 1 -17.88 -15.42 19.27
CA MET A 1 -17.23 -14.43 18.38
C MET A 1 -17.51 -12.95 18.70
N ARG A 2 -18.25 -12.59 19.78
CA ARG A 2 -18.51 -11.17 20.16
C ARG A 2 -17.48 -10.51 21.10
N SER A 3 -16.53 -11.26 21.69
CA SER A 3 -15.58 -10.71 22.69
C SER A 3 -14.37 -9.96 22.14
N SER A 4 -13.89 -10.25 20.93
CA SER A 4 -12.66 -9.62 20.42
C SER A 4 -12.86 -8.16 19.99
N ALA A 5 -14.07 -7.82 19.52
CA ALA A 5 -14.39 -6.47 19.07
C ALA A 5 -14.55 -5.46 20.22
N THR A 6 -15.12 -5.89 21.35
CA THR A 6 -15.30 -5.04 22.54
C THR A 6 -13.98 -4.79 23.28
N GLN A 7 -13.09 -5.79 23.32
CA GLN A 7 -11.74 -5.63 23.88
C GLN A 7 -10.90 -4.63 23.06
N SER A 8 -10.97 -4.70 21.72
CA SER A 8 -10.20 -3.81 20.83
C SER A 8 -10.67 -2.35 20.83
N ALA A 9 -11.96 -2.09 21.05
CA ALA A 9 -12.48 -0.73 21.15
C ALA A 9 -12.09 -0.07 22.48
N ARG A 10 -12.14 -0.85 23.57
CA ARG A 10 -11.80 -0.41 24.93
C ARG A 10 -10.31 -0.07 25.09
N THR A 11 -9.42 -0.89 24.52
CA THR A 11 -7.97 -0.61 24.57
C THR A 11 -7.58 0.61 23.73
N LYS A 12 -8.31 0.89 22.64
CA LYS A 12 -8.05 2.06 21.80
C LYS A 12 -8.38 3.38 22.51
N THR A 13 -9.47 3.42 23.29
CA THR A 13 -9.87 4.60 24.08
C THR A 13 -8.98 4.79 25.31
N GLU A 14 -8.65 3.71 26.02
CA GLU A 14 -7.72 3.76 27.16
C GLU A 14 -6.32 4.25 26.73
N ASN A 15 -5.82 3.76 25.59
CA ASN A 15 -4.54 4.20 25.04
C ASN A 15 -4.56 5.69 24.64
N SER A 16 -5.67 6.23 24.14
CA SER A 16 -5.75 7.66 23.80
C SER A 16 -5.68 8.55 25.03
N GLU A 17 -6.41 8.20 26.10
CA GLU A 17 -6.39 8.94 27.36
C GLU A 17 -5.00 8.90 28.01
N GLU A 18 -4.34 7.72 27.98
CA GLU A 18 -2.98 7.57 28.48
C GLU A 18 -1.98 8.45 27.72
N ILE A 19 -2.05 8.48 26.38
CA ILE A 19 -1.17 9.32 25.56
C ILE A 19 -1.39 10.81 25.88
N GLU A 20 -2.64 11.26 25.98
CA GLU A 20 -2.97 12.65 26.30
C GLU A 20 -2.43 13.06 27.66
N HIS A 21 -2.61 12.20 28.67
CA HIS A 21 -2.08 12.42 30.02
C HIS A 21 -0.54 12.52 30.01
N LEU A 22 0.17 11.63 29.30
CA LEU A 22 1.63 11.69 29.19
C LEU A 22 2.12 12.96 28.46
N ILE A 23 1.40 13.41 27.42
CA ILE A 23 1.68 14.67 26.72
C ILE A 23 1.52 15.85 27.68
N SER A 24 0.43 15.85 28.47
CA SER A 24 0.13 16.88 29.45
C SER A 24 1.23 16.99 30.51
N LYS A 25 1.63 15.88 31.13
CA LYS A 25 2.74 15.85 32.10
C LYS A 25 4.05 16.38 31.54
N LYS A 26 4.43 15.93 30.33
CA LYS A 26 5.62 16.44 29.64
C LYS A 26 5.55 17.95 29.39
N ARG A 27 4.37 18.45 29.00
CA ARG A 27 4.13 19.88 28.75
C ARG A 27 4.27 20.69 30.04
N VAL A 28 3.68 20.24 31.15
CA VAL A 28 3.79 20.88 32.46
C VAL A 28 5.24 20.97 32.92
N ALA A 29 5.98 19.86 32.86
CA ALA A 29 7.39 19.85 33.24
C ALA A 29 8.25 20.78 32.36
N ARG A 30 7.91 20.90 31.08
CA ARG A 30 8.60 21.81 30.15
C ARG A 30 8.32 23.27 30.46
N ILE A 31 7.08 23.62 30.81
CA ILE A 31 6.71 24.97 31.26
C ILE A 31 7.44 25.31 32.56
N ALA A 32 7.46 24.40 33.55
CA ALA A 32 8.16 24.61 34.81
C ALA A 32 9.68 24.85 34.63
N PHE A 33 10.32 24.12 33.71
CA PHE A 33 11.73 24.35 33.36
C PHE A 33 11.94 25.68 32.62
N LYS A 34 11.05 26.07 31.71
CA LYS A 34 11.15 27.33 30.96
C LYS A 34 11.01 28.55 31.89
N ASN A 35 10.07 28.50 32.83
CA ASN A 35 9.86 29.58 33.79
C ASN A 35 10.98 29.64 34.83
N HIS A 36 11.48 28.48 35.27
CA HIS A 36 12.53 28.37 36.27
C HIS A 36 13.57 27.30 35.89
N PRO A 37 14.67 27.66 35.20
CA PRO A 37 15.67 26.72 34.68
C PRO A 37 16.63 26.21 35.77
N LYS A 38 16.08 25.64 36.86
CA LYS A 38 16.83 25.04 37.96
C LYS A 38 17.21 23.60 37.67
N ARG A 39 18.26 23.10 38.33
CA ARG A 39 18.74 21.71 38.19
C ARG A 39 17.65 20.67 38.52
N SER A 40 16.81 20.94 39.52
CA SER A 40 15.66 20.13 39.88
C SER A 40 14.63 20.03 38.75
N ASN A 41 14.24 21.17 38.18
CA ASN A 41 13.27 21.24 37.07
C ASN A 41 13.81 20.57 35.80
N LYS A 42 15.12 20.72 35.52
CA LYS A 42 15.79 19.99 34.43
C LYS A 42 15.74 18.48 34.64
N LYS A 43 15.93 18.00 35.87
CA LYS A 43 15.84 16.58 36.22
C LYS A 43 14.41 16.04 36.05
N CYS A 44 13.42 16.78 36.56
CA CYS A 44 11.99 16.45 36.41
C CYS A 44 11.60 16.35 34.92
N LEU A 45 11.95 17.35 34.10
CA LEU A 45 11.68 17.32 32.66
C LEU A 45 12.32 16.10 31.97
N LYS A 46 13.57 15.77 32.31
CA LYS A 46 14.23 14.58 31.76
C LYS A 46 13.50 13.29 32.13
N GLN A 47 13.05 13.16 33.37
CA GLN A 47 12.29 12.00 33.84
C GLN A 47 10.97 11.87 33.09
N GLU A 48 10.19 12.95 32.99
CA GLU A 48 8.90 12.95 32.28
C GLU A 48 9.07 12.64 30.78
N VAL A 49 10.11 13.18 30.14
CA VAL A 49 10.43 12.84 28.73
C VAL A 49 10.78 11.36 28.59
N GLN A 50 11.58 10.80 29.50
CA GLN A 50 11.96 9.39 29.46
C GLN A 50 10.76 8.47 29.64
N MET A 51 9.87 8.77 30.59
CA MET A 51 8.64 8.00 30.80
C MET A 51 7.70 8.11 29.60
N TYR A 52 7.48 9.32 29.08
CA TYR A 52 6.70 9.56 27.86
C TYR A 52 7.21 8.72 26.68
N GLN A 53 8.52 8.74 26.41
CA GLN A 53 9.11 7.99 25.31
C GLN A 53 9.07 6.48 25.51
N ARG A 54 9.25 6.01 26.75
CA ARG A 54 9.15 4.58 27.07
C ARG A 54 7.72 4.09 26.84
N ARG A 55 6.75 4.80 27.40
CA ARG A 55 5.36 4.38 27.37
C ARG A 55 4.76 4.45 25.97
N LEU A 56 5.10 5.48 25.19
CA LEU A 56 4.71 5.53 23.78
C LEU A 56 5.28 4.36 22.97
N ARG A 57 6.53 3.97 23.23
CA ARG A 57 7.12 2.80 22.56
C ARG A 57 6.39 1.51 22.93
N GLU A 58 6.01 1.35 24.20
CA GLU A 58 5.21 0.19 24.64
C GLU A 58 3.84 0.15 23.94
N ILE A 59 3.11 1.27 23.92
CA ILE A 59 1.82 1.36 23.23
C ILE A 59 1.98 1.07 21.74
N GLN A 60 2.97 1.68 21.08
CA GLN A 60 3.21 1.46 19.65
C GLN A 60 3.61 0.01 19.34
N ASN A 61 4.48 -0.58 20.15
CA ASN A 61 4.89 -1.99 19.99
C ASN A 61 3.71 -2.93 20.17
N SER A 62 2.85 -2.69 21.18
CA SER A 62 1.65 -3.50 21.39
C SER A 62 0.70 -3.46 20.19
N TRP A 63 0.55 -2.29 19.58
CA TRP A 63 -0.26 -2.13 18.37
C TRP A 63 0.36 -2.87 17.18
N TRP A 64 1.67 -2.76 16.96
CA TRP A 64 2.37 -3.48 15.89
C TRP A 64 2.29 -4.99 16.06
N GLN A 65 2.46 -5.50 17.28
CA GLN A 65 2.33 -6.92 17.58
C GLN A 65 0.92 -7.43 17.29
N ALA A 66 -0.11 -6.73 17.78
CA ALA A 66 -1.49 -7.07 17.51
C ALA A 66 -1.80 -7.06 16.00
N LYS A 67 -1.28 -6.07 15.27
CA LYS A 67 -1.49 -5.96 13.83
C LYS A 67 -0.76 -7.04 13.03
N ALA A 68 0.44 -7.43 13.46
CA ALA A 68 1.19 -8.54 12.86
C ALA A 68 0.45 -9.86 13.02
N VAL A 69 -0.08 -10.15 14.22
CA VAL A 69 -0.88 -11.35 14.48
C VAL A 69 -2.14 -11.39 13.60
N GLU A 70 -2.83 -10.26 13.46
CA GLU A 70 -4.01 -10.18 12.59
C GLU A 70 -3.68 -10.46 11.12
N LEU A 71 -2.62 -9.83 10.59
CA LEU A 71 -2.19 -10.02 9.20
C LEU A 71 -1.70 -11.45 8.95
N GLN A 72 -0.91 -12.00 9.86
CA GLN A 72 -0.46 -13.39 9.79
C GLN A 72 -1.67 -14.34 9.75
N GLY A 73 -2.68 -14.10 10.60
CA GLY A 73 -3.91 -14.89 10.59
C GLY A 73 -4.65 -14.88 9.25
N TYR A 74 -4.63 -13.77 8.49
CA TYR A 74 -5.18 -13.74 7.13
C TYR A 74 -4.34 -14.54 6.13
N ALA A 75 -3.00 -14.49 6.26
CA ALA A 75 -2.10 -15.24 5.41
C ALA A 75 -2.26 -16.76 5.63
N ASP A 76 -2.31 -17.20 6.89
CA ASP A 76 -2.45 -18.61 7.26
C ASP A 76 -3.79 -19.21 6.79
N GLN A 77 -4.84 -18.39 6.71
CA GLN A 77 -6.16 -18.77 6.19
C GLN A 77 -6.26 -18.71 4.66
N GLY A 78 -5.19 -18.33 3.96
CA GLY A 78 -5.19 -18.14 2.50
C GLY A 78 -6.00 -16.92 2.03
N ASN A 79 -6.40 -16.02 2.93
CA ASN A 79 -7.21 -14.84 2.59
C ASN A 79 -6.32 -13.66 2.16
N MET A 80 -5.72 -13.80 0.97
CA MET A 80 -4.81 -12.79 0.41
C MET A 80 -5.46 -11.42 0.20
N HIS A 81 -6.76 -11.36 -0.07
CA HIS A 81 -7.48 -10.08 -0.18
C HIS A 81 -7.46 -9.30 1.14
N ARG A 82 -7.75 -9.95 2.29
CA ARG A 82 -7.70 -9.29 3.61
C ARG A 82 -6.29 -8.96 4.04
N PHE A 83 -5.33 -9.83 3.74
CA PHE A 83 -3.91 -9.55 3.97
C PHE A 83 -3.48 -8.29 3.22
N TYR A 84 -3.72 -8.23 1.90
CA TYR A 84 -3.35 -7.10 1.06
C TYR A 84 -4.07 -5.81 1.45
N THR A 85 -5.38 -5.85 1.69
CA THR A 85 -6.12 -4.66 2.13
C THR A 85 -5.66 -4.18 3.51
N GLY A 86 -5.29 -5.11 4.41
CA GLY A 86 -4.74 -4.81 5.71
C GLY A 86 -3.37 -4.15 5.65
N THR A 87 -2.42 -4.69 4.87
CA THR A 87 -1.10 -4.10 4.65
C THR A 87 -1.22 -2.76 3.93
N LYS A 88 -2.07 -2.68 2.91
CA LYS A 88 -2.36 -1.44 2.18
C LYS A 88 -2.85 -0.35 3.13
N LYS A 89 -3.72 -0.63 4.10
CA LYS A 89 -4.17 0.38 5.09
C LYS A 89 -3.05 0.93 5.98
N ILE A 90 -2.01 0.13 6.24
CA ILE A 90 -0.89 0.54 7.11
C ILE A 90 0.12 1.39 6.35
N PHE A 91 0.48 0.95 5.13
CA PHE A 91 1.58 1.54 4.36
C PHE A 91 1.11 2.52 3.28
N SER A 92 -0.17 2.53 2.92
CA SER A 92 -0.64 3.47 1.91
C SER A 92 -0.65 4.88 2.46
N PRO A 93 -0.25 5.86 1.63
CA PRO A 93 -0.55 7.26 1.91
C PRO A 93 -2.06 7.41 2.13
N ILE A 94 -2.44 8.03 3.25
CA ILE A 94 -3.85 8.36 3.58
C ILE A 94 -4.49 9.20 2.46
N ARG A 95 -3.66 9.88 1.67
CA ARG A 95 -4.05 10.61 0.45
C ARG A 95 -3.44 9.93 -0.77
N SER A 96 -3.95 8.75 -1.14
CA SER A 96 -3.84 8.33 -2.53
C SER A 96 -4.80 9.19 -3.36
N SER A 97 -4.42 10.44 -3.62
CA SER A 97 -4.91 11.10 -4.81
C SER A 97 -4.33 10.28 -5.95
N THR A 98 -5.06 9.27 -6.40
CA THR A 98 -4.86 8.75 -7.75
C THR A 98 -5.02 10.00 -8.62
N GLY A 99 -3.89 10.56 -9.07
CA GLY A 99 -3.90 11.83 -9.78
C GLY A 99 -4.93 11.72 -10.90
N ALA A 100 -5.92 12.60 -10.87
CA ALA A 100 -6.97 12.63 -11.86
C ALA A 100 -6.32 12.63 -13.25
N LEU A 101 -6.63 11.62 -14.07
CA LEU A 101 -6.20 11.59 -15.45
C LEU A 101 -6.83 12.81 -16.14
N LYS A 102 -5.99 13.58 -16.83
CA LYS A 102 -6.43 14.78 -17.53
C LYS A 102 -6.46 14.51 -19.03
N THR A 103 -7.50 14.98 -19.70
CA THR A 103 -7.54 15.04 -21.17
C THR A 103 -6.48 16.04 -21.68
N ALA A 104 -6.15 16.02 -22.98
CA ALA A 104 -5.25 17.00 -23.59
C ALA A 104 -5.68 18.46 -23.30
N ASP A 105 -6.99 18.69 -23.14
CA ASP A 105 -7.59 19.99 -22.79
C ASP A 105 -7.56 20.30 -21.28
N GLY A 106 -6.90 19.46 -20.47
CA GLY A 106 -6.67 19.69 -19.04
C GLY A 106 -7.85 19.35 -18.12
N GLN A 107 -8.97 18.88 -18.66
CA GLN A 107 -10.14 18.46 -17.87
C GLN A 107 -9.87 17.15 -17.13
N ILE A 108 -10.27 17.10 -15.86
CA ILE A 108 -10.18 15.92 -15.00
C ILE A 108 -11.25 14.91 -15.42
N LEU A 109 -10.82 13.73 -15.85
CA LEU A 109 -11.71 12.64 -16.24
C LEU A 109 -12.29 11.96 -15.00
N THR A 110 -13.58 11.71 -15.04
CA THR A 110 -14.29 10.84 -14.09
C THR A 110 -13.87 9.37 -14.27
N THR A 111 -14.12 8.55 -13.25
CA THR A 111 -13.77 7.12 -13.32
C THR A 111 -14.45 6.39 -14.49
N GLU A 112 -15.68 6.80 -14.83
CA GLU A 112 -16.44 6.22 -15.93
C GLU A 112 -15.86 6.60 -17.30
N GLU A 113 -15.46 7.86 -17.48
CA GLU A 113 -14.81 8.33 -18.72
C GLU A 113 -13.44 7.67 -18.94
N ILE A 114 -12.67 7.47 -17.86
CA ILE A 114 -11.41 6.71 -17.93
C ILE A 114 -11.67 5.29 -18.43
N MET A 115 -12.67 4.61 -17.86
CA MET A 115 -13.02 3.25 -18.29
C MET A 115 -13.52 3.21 -19.74
N HIS A 116 -14.29 4.21 -20.18
CA HIS A 116 -14.77 4.31 -21.55
C HIS A 116 -13.62 4.53 -22.54
N HIS A 117 -12.68 5.44 -22.22
CA HIS A 117 -11.48 5.64 -23.04
C HIS A 117 -10.62 4.38 -23.14
N TRP A 118 -10.41 3.66 -22.04
CA TRP A 118 -9.69 2.37 -22.10
C TRP A 118 -10.41 1.37 -23.00
N LYS A 119 -11.75 1.28 -22.89
CA LYS A 119 -12.55 0.39 -23.73
C LYS A 119 -12.41 0.74 -25.22
N GLU A 120 -12.57 2.01 -25.59
CA GLU A 120 -12.39 2.48 -26.98
C GLU A 120 -10.97 2.23 -27.49
N HIS A 121 -9.96 2.58 -26.68
CA HIS A 121 -8.55 2.39 -27.06
C HIS A 121 -8.22 0.92 -27.33
N PHE A 122 -8.59 0.01 -26.42
CA PHE A 122 -8.34 -1.42 -26.62
C PHE A 122 -9.20 -2.02 -27.72
N HIS A 123 -10.43 -1.53 -27.91
CA HIS A 123 -11.26 -1.95 -29.02
C HIS A 123 -10.61 -1.63 -30.37
N LEU A 124 -10.11 -0.40 -30.54
CA LEU A 124 -9.36 -0.03 -31.74
C LEU A 124 -8.07 -0.84 -31.87
N LEU A 125 -7.29 -0.96 -30.79
CA LEU A 125 -5.99 -1.62 -30.86
C LEU A 125 -6.10 -3.12 -31.19
N LEU A 126 -7.08 -3.82 -30.62
CA LEU A 126 -7.21 -5.28 -30.76
C LEU A 126 -8.15 -5.71 -31.89
N ASN A 127 -9.15 -4.89 -32.24
CA ASN A 127 -10.18 -5.26 -33.23
C ASN A 127 -10.01 -4.53 -34.57
N ASN A 128 -8.97 -3.71 -34.75
CA ASN A 128 -8.65 -3.17 -36.07
C ASN A 128 -8.20 -4.31 -36.98
N GLN A 129 -8.99 -4.60 -38.02
CA GLN A 129 -8.56 -5.45 -39.11
C GLN A 129 -7.39 -4.75 -39.82
N SER A 130 -6.17 -5.24 -39.59
CA SER A 130 -4.98 -4.73 -40.25
C SER A 130 -5.18 -4.81 -41.77
N GLN A 131 -5.42 -3.67 -42.40
CA GLN A 131 -5.39 -3.54 -43.86
C GLN A 131 -3.94 -3.69 -44.29
N THR A 132 -3.53 -4.92 -44.55
CA THR A 132 -2.21 -5.21 -45.10
C THR A 132 -2.27 -4.80 -46.57
N PRO A 133 -1.56 -3.75 -47.03
CA PRO A 133 -1.58 -3.38 -48.45
C PRO A 133 -1.18 -4.57 -49.31
N GLU A 134 -1.91 -4.77 -50.40
CA GLU A 134 -1.81 -5.95 -51.26
C GLU A 134 -0.39 -6.19 -51.81
N ASP A 135 0.36 -5.10 -51.97
CA ASP A 135 1.74 -5.11 -52.44
C ASP A 135 2.76 -5.56 -51.37
N LEU A 136 2.42 -5.52 -50.06
CA LEU A 136 3.33 -5.97 -49.00
C LEU A 136 3.66 -7.45 -49.16
N LEU A 137 2.65 -8.30 -49.39
CA LEU A 137 2.87 -9.74 -49.55
C LEU A 137 3.72 -10.06 -50.79
N ARG A 138 3.59 -9.27 -51.86
CA ARG A 138 4.40 -9.40 -53.08
C ARG A 138 5.84 -8.93 -52.88
N ASN A 139 6.06 -7.91 -52.06
CA ASN A 139 7.36 -7.30 -51.82
C ASN A 139 8.11 -7.90 -50.61
N THR A 140 7.43 -8.66 -49.75
CA THR A 140 8.07 -9.34 -48.62
C THR A 140 8.92 -10.50 -49.10
N LEU A 141 10.21 -10.48 -48.77
CA LEU A 141 11.13 -11.58 -49.02
C LEU A 141 10.65 -12.85 -48.30
N GLN A 142 10.24 -13.86 -49.07
CA GLN A 142 9.85 -15.15 -48.52
C GLN A 142 11.09 -15.86 -47.97
N ARG A 143 11.08 -16.15 -46.67
CA ARG A 143 12.08 -17.02 -46.03
C ARG A 143 11.70 -18.49 -46.27
N PRO A 144 12.69 -19.40 -46.35
CA PRO A 144 12.39 -20.83 -46.47
C PRO A 144 11.49 -21.29 -45.31
N VAL A 145 10.52 -22.13 -45.65
CA VAL A 145 9.55 -22.67 -44.69
C VAL A 145 10.30 -23.47 -43.61
N LYS A 146 10.14 -23.05 -42.35
CA LYS A 146 10.72 -23.75 -41.20
C LYS A 146 9.75 -24.84 -40.73
N LEU A 147 9.84 -26.02 -41.34
CA LEU A 147 9.00 -27.18 -41.00
C LEU A 147 9.04 -27.53 -39.51
N TRP A 148 10.15 -27.25 -38.82
CA TRP A 148 10.28 -27.54 -37.40
C TRP A 148 9.33 -26.73 -36.50
N MET A 149 8.81 -25.58 -36.96
CA MET A 149 7.83 -24.79 -36.20
C MET A 149 6.44 -25.43 -36.15
N ALA A 150 6.17 -26.45 -36.98
CA ALA A 150 4.92 -27.20 -36.94
C ALA A 150 4.91 -28.28 -35.84
N PHE A 151 6.07 -28.59 -35.25
CA PHE A 151 6.15 -29.55 -34.15
C PHE A 151 5.75 -28.88 -32.82
N PRO A 152 5.08 -29.62 -31.92
CA PRO A 152 4.80 -29.11 -30.59
C PRO A 152 6.11 -28.77 -29.88
N PRO A 153 6.14 -27.68 -29.07
CA PRO A 153 7.34 -27.26 -28.38
C PRO A 153 7.84 -28.37 -27.46
N SER A 154 9.15 -28.60 -27.50
CA SER A 154 9.78 -29.62 -26.66
C SER A 154 9.91 -29.14 -25.22
N PHE A 155 10.00 -30.08 -24.28
CA PHE A 155 10.23 -29.76 -22.86
C PHE A 155 11.53 -28.97 -22.65
N GLN A 156 12.56 -29.21 -23.46
CA GLN A 156 13.82 -28.49 -23.41
C GLN A 156 13.69 -27.03 -23.85
N GLU A 157 12.88 -26.73 -24.88
CA GLU A 157 12.58 -25.36 -25.30
C GLU A 157 11.79 -24.61 -24.24
N PHE A 158 10.83 -25.29 -23.59
CA PHE A 158 10.08 -24.73 -22.47
C PHE A 158 11.00 -24.33 -21.32
N MET A 159 11.92 -25.22 -20.92
CA MET A 159 12.90 -24.91 -19.87
C MET A 159 13.82 -23.74 -20.23
N LYS A 160 14.20 -23.61 -21.51
CA LYS A 160 15.04 -22.51 -22.00
C LYS A 160 14.37 -21.13 -21.94
N THR A 161 13.04 -21.07 -21.88
CA THR A 161 12.30 -19.80 -21.74
C THR A 161 12.11 -19.34 -20.29
N ILE A 162 12.41 -20.22 -19.33
CA ILE A 162 12.23 -19.96 -17.90
C ILE A 162 13.54 -19.48 -17.25
N GLU A 163 14.70 -19.83 -17.81
CA GLU A 163 16.01 -19.23 -17.48
C GLU A 163 16.16 -17.82 -18.08
#